data_AF-A0A378FSL0-F1
#
_entry.id   AF-A0A378FSL0-F1
#
_cell.length_a   1.000
_cell.length_b   1.000
_cell.length_c   1.000
_cell.angle_alpha   90.00
_cell.angle_beta   90.00
_cell.angle_gamma   90.00
#
_symmetry.space_group_name_H-M   'P 1'
#
loop_
_entity.id
_entity.type
_entity.pdbx_description
1 polymer ?
#
loop_
_entity_poly.entity_id
_entity_poly.type
_entity_poly.pdbx_seq_one_letter_code
_entity_poly.pdbx_strand_id
1 'polypeptide(L)'
;MPLIAGIDIGNATTEVALASDDPQARAFVASGIVATTGMKGTRDNIAGTLAALEQALAKTPWSMSDVSRIYLNEAAPVIGDVAMETITETIITESTMIGHNPQTPGGVGVGVGTTIPRAAGDAAGGAVCRGWIVLIDDAVDFLDAVWWLNEALDRGSTWWRRSLKRTTACW
;
A
#
# COMPACT_ATOMS: atom_id res chain seq x y z
N MET A 1 52.61 -13.80 -14.07
CA MET A 1 52.20 -13.49 -12.68
C MET A 1 50.95 -14.30 -12.38
N PRO A 2 50.86 -14.95 -11.22
CA PRO A 2 49.64 -15.61 -10.80
C PRO A 2 48.55 -14.56 -10.50
N LEU A 3 47.29 -14.85 -10.79
CA LEU A 3 46.15 -13.98 -10.47
C LEU A 3 45.44 -14.54 -9.24
N ILE A 4 45.15 -13.71 -8.23
CA ILE A 4 44.37 -14.10 -7.05
C ILE A 4 42.96 -13.54 -7.17
N ALA A 5 41.97 -14.32 -6.75
CA ALA A 5 40.60 -13.85 -6.54
C ALA A 5 40.22 -13.93 -5.06
N GLY A 6 39.75 -12.83 -4.48
CA GLY A 6 38.97 -12.82 -3.24
C GLY A 6 37.49 -12.93 -3.59
N ILE A 7 36.78 -13.86 -2.99
CA ILE A 7 35.36 -14.13 -3.28
C ILE A 7 34.59 -14.06 -1.96
N ASP A 8 33.58 -13.21 -1.91
CA ASP A 8 32.64 -13.12 -0.78
C ASP A 8 31.26 -13.59 -1.23
N ILE A 9 30.77 -14.67 -0.61
CA ILE A 9 29.40 -15.14 -0.83
C ILE A 9 28.55 -14.56 0.31
N GLY A 10 27.76 -13.52 0.01
CA GLY A 10 26.80 -12.89 0.91
C GLY A 10 25.40 -13.50 0.81
N ASN A 11 24.46 -13.03 1.65
CA ASN A 11 23.05 -13.47 1.57
C ASN A 11 22.35 -12.94 0.31
N ALA A 12 22.73 -11.74 -0.14
CA ALA A 12 22.11 -11.06 -1.28
C ALA A 12 23.03 -11.04 -2.51
N THR A 13 24.33 -10.79 -2.31
CA THR A 13 25.31 -10.63 -3.38
C THR A 13 26.47 -11.59 -3.21
N THR A 14 26.99 -12.07 -4.34
CA THR A 14 28.28 -12.74 -4.44
C THR A 14 29.24 -11.81 -5.15
N GLU A 15 30.36 -11.51 -4.50
CA GLU A 15 31.30 -10.47 -4.90
C GLU A 15 32.69 -11.05 -5.13
N VAL A 16 33.40 -10.53 -6.13
CA VAL A 16 34.75 -10.95 -6.48
C VAL A 16 35.65 -9.73 -6.58
N ALA A 17 36.82 -9.80 -5.96
CA ALA A 17 37.92 -8.87 -6.14
C ALA A 17 39.13 -9.61 -6.72
N LEU A 18 39.50 -9.25 -7.94
CA LEU A 18 40.63 -9.82 -8.66
C LEU A 18 41.88 -8.96 -8.43
N ALA A 19 43.01 -9.60 -8.17
CA ALA A 19 44.27 -8.93 -7.90
C ALA A 19 45.46 -9.69 -8.51
N SER A 20 46.49 -8.93 -8.89
CA SER A 20 47.78 -9.48 -9.27
C SER A 20 48.51 -10.06 -8.05
N ASP A 21 49.02 -11.30 -8.13
CA ASP A 21 49.87 -11.93 -7.11
C ASP A 21 51.36 -11.64 -7.36
N ASP A 22 51.70 -10.40 -7.69
CA ASP A 22 53.09 -9.96 -7.67
C ASP A 22 53.53 -9.74 -6.21
N PRO A 23 54.53 -10.49 -5.70
CA PRO A 23 55.00 -10.36 -4.32
C PRO A 23 55.57 -8.97 -3.98
N GLN A 24 56.04 -8.21 -4.97
CA GLN A 24 56.57 -6.85 -4.78
C GLN A 24 55.49 -5.78 -4.96
N ALA A 25 54.40 -6.08 -5.65
CA ALA A 25 53.33 -5.12 -5.96
C ALA A 25 51.97 -5.80 -6.18
N ARG A 26 51.36 -6.34 -5.12
CA ARG A 26 49.97 -6.80 -5.20
C ARG A 26 49.05 -5.62 -5.50
N ALA A 27 48.39 -5.68 -6.65
CA ALA A 27 47.53 -4.62 -7.13
C ALA A 27 46.13 -5.16 -7.41
N PHE A 28 45.11 -4.39 -7.04
CA PHE A 28 43.75 -4.63 -7.49
C PHE A 28 43.67 -4.49 -9.00
N VAL A 29 42.89 -5.37 -9.63
CA VAL A 29 42.76 -5.46 -11.09
C VAL A 29 41.34 -5.15 -11.52
N ALA A 30 40.37 -5.91 -11.00
CA ALA A 30 38.98 -5.83 -11.41
C ALA A 30 38.07 -6.40 -10.33
N SER A 31 36.78 -6.11 -10.41
CA SER A 31 35.76 -6.70 -9.54
C SER A 31 34.57 -7.22 -10.32
N GLY A 32 33.81 -8.12 -9.71
CA GLY A 32 32.53 -8.61 -10.21
C GLY A 32 31.53 -8.72 -9.07
N ILE A 33 30.26 -8.52 -9.37
CA ILE A 33 29.15 -8.61 -8.42
C ILE A 33 27.91 -9.15 -9.14
N VAL A 34 27.29 -10.15 -8.53
CA VAL A 34 26.02 -10.73 -8.96
C VAL A 34 25.14 -11.00 -7.75
N ALA A 35 23.84 -11.21 -7.97
CA ALA A 35 22.97 -11.73 -6.92
C ALA A 35 23.41 -13.15 -6.52
N THR A 36 23.42 -13.47 -5.23
CA THR A 36 23.74 -14.81 -4.74
C THR A 36 22.71 -15.81 -5.29
N THR A 37 23.20 -16.87 -5.93
CA THR A 37 22.36 -17.89 -6.53
C THR A 37 21.97 -18.95 -5.50
N GLY A 38 20.67 -19.13 -5.27
CA GLY A 38 20.15 -20.09 -4.29
C GLY A 38 20.37 -19.67 -2.84
N MET A 39 20.21 -20.62 -1.92
CA MET A 39 20.43 -20.37 -0.49
C MET A 39 21.93 -20.29 -0.20
N LYS A 40 22.35 -19.28 0.56
CA LYS A 40 23.75 -19.13 0.97
C LYS A 40 24.24 -20.40 1.70
N GLY A 41 25.45 -20.84 1.39
CA GLY A 41 26.08 -22.05 1.90
C GLY A 41 25.64 -23.34 1.21
N THR A 42 25.02 -23.23 0.04
CA THR A 42 24.64 -24.39 -0.78
C THR A 42 25.42 -24.43 -2.09
N ARG A 43 25.41 -25.59 -2.77
CA ARG A 43 26.07 -25.77 -4.07
C ARG A 43 25.53 -24.83 -5.16
N ASP A 44 24.31 -24.31 -4.98
CA ASP A 44 23.73 -23.37 -5.91
C ASP A 44 24.55 -22.07 -6.00
N ASN A 45 25.27 -21.71 -4.93
CA ASN A 45 26.12 -20.50 -4.93
C ASN A 45 27.27 -20.58 -5.93
N ILE A 46 27.68 -21.80 -6.35
CA ILE A 46 28.76 -21.99 -7.32
C ILE A 46 28.46 -21.26 -8.63
N ALA A 47 27.20 -21.26 -9.08
CA ALA A 47 26.80 -20.56 -10.31
C ALA A 47 27.04 -19.04 -10.21
N GLY A 48 26.63 -18.42 -9.10
CA GLY A 48 26.87 -17.00 -8.83
C GLY A 48 28.35 -16.68 -8.64
N THR A 49 29.11 -17.55 -7.98
CA THR A 49 30.56 -17.41 -7.84
C THR A 49 31.26 -17.42 -9.20
N LEU A 50 30.94 -18.37 -10.08
CA LEU A 50 31.51 -18.44 -11.42
C LEU A 50 31.13 -17.21 -12.25
N ALA A 51 29.86 -16.81 -12.22
CA ALA A 51 29.39 -15.62 -12.94
C ALA A 51 30.07 -14.32 -12.46
N ALA A 52 30.24 -14.13 -11.16
CA ALA A 52 30.94 -12.97 -10.62
C ALA A 52 32.42 -12.96 -11.00
N LEU A 53 33.08 -14.13 -11.00
CA LEU A 53 34.48 -14.25 -11.39
C LEU A 53 34.68 -14.03 -12.90
N GLU A 54 33.80 -14.58 -13.74
CA GLU A 54 33.77 -14.32 -15.18
C GLU A 54 33.53 -12.83 -15.48
N GLN A 55 32.61 -12.18 -14.75
CA GLN A 55 32.34 -10.75 -14.90
C GLN A 55 33.57 -9.89 -14.54
N ALA A 56 34.36 -10.30 -13.54
CA ALA A 56 35.62 -9.64 -13.20
C ALA A 56 36.69 -9.87 -14.29
N LEU A 57 36.84 -11.10 -14.75
CA LEU A 57 37.83 -11.49 -15.78
C LEU A 57 37.56 -10.84 -17.14
N ALA A 58 36.29 -10.66 -17.53
CA ALA A 58 35.91 -10.01 -18.78
C ALA A 58 36.42 -8.55 -18.90
N LYS A 59 36.83 -7.93 -17.79
CA LYS A 59 37.43 -6.58 -17.76
C LYS A 59 38.96 -6.62 -17.93
N THR A 60 39.52 -7.78 -18.21
CA THR A 60 40.96 -8.05 -18.19
C THR A 60 41.34 -8.93 -19.39
N PRO A 61 42.63 -9.01 -19.75
CA PRO A 61 43.09 -9.94 -20.78
C PRO A 61 43.20 -11.40 -20.31
N TRP A 62 42.86 -11.69 -19.05
CA TRP A 62 43.00 -13.02 -18.45
C TRP A 62 41.71 -13.85 -18.51
N SER A 63 41.89 -15.15 -18.34
CA SER A 63 40.85 -16.16 -18.36
C SER A 63 40.75 -16.90 -17.02
N MET A 64 39.75 -17.77 -16.89
CA MET A 64 39.52 -18.53 -15.66
C MET A 64 40.71 -19.42 -15.27
N SER A 65 41.42 -19.97 -16.26
CA SER A 65 42.62 -20.80 -16.03
C SER A 65 43.84 -20.02 -15.52
N ASP A 66 43.82 -18.69 -15.61
CA ASP A 66 44.91 -17.83 -15.11
C ASP A 66 44.79 -17.51 -13.61
N VAL A 67 43.63 -17.80 -13.00
CA VAL A 67 43.39 -17.65 -11.57
C VAL A 67 44.13 -18.76 -10.82
N SER A 68 45.15 -18.39 -10.06
CA SER A 68 46.04 -19.33 -9.38
C SER A 68 45.57 -19.70 -7.98
N ARG A 69 44.87 -18.79 -7.29
CA ARG A 69 44.35 -18.99 -5.93
C ARG A 69 43.05 -18.23 -5.72
N ILE A 70 42.17 -18.85 -4.94
CA ILE A 70 40.90 -18.27 -4.52
C ILE A 70 40.91 -18.18 -2.99
N TYR A 71 40.62 -17.00 -2.46
CA TYR A 71 40.32 -16.78 -1.05
C TYR A 71 38.81 -16.62 -0.92
N LEU A 72 38.16 -17.68 -0.45
CA LEU A 72 36.70 -17.72 -0.31
C LEU A 72 36.30 -17.34 1.12
N ASN A 73 35.44 -16.33 1.24
CA ASN A 73 34.71 -16.04 2.45
C ASN A 73 33.28 -16.57 2.31
N GLU A 74 32.94 -17.54 3.14
CA GLU A 74 31.58 -18.03 3.29
C GLU A 74 31.08 -17.61 4.69
N ALA A 75 30.45 -16.44 4.75
CA ALA A 75 29.82 -16.01 5.99
C ALA A 75 28.60 -16.90 6.30
N ALA A 76 28.26 -17.13 7.57
CA ALA A 76 27.07 -17.88 7.94
C ALA A 76 25.79 -17.29 7.30
N PRO A 77 24.82 -18.12 6.86
CA PRO A 77 23.51 -17.65 6.41
C PRO A 77 22.81 -16.87 7.52
N VAL A 78 22.26 -15.70 7.17
CA VAL A 78 21.43 -14.90 8.10
C VAL A 78 20.02 -14.90 7.53
N ILE A 79 19.11 -15.56 8.24
CA ILE A 79 17.70 -15.66 7.87
C ILE A 79 16.94 -14.66 8.74
N GLY A 80 16.24 -13.72 8.11
CA GLY A 80 15.32 -12.80 8.75
C GLY A 80 13.98 -12.86 8.04
N ASP A 81 12.89 -12.77 8.81
CA ASP A 81 11.54 -12.69 8.29
C ASP A 81 10.80 -11.56 9.01
N VAL A 82 9.76 -11.01 8.38
CA VAL A 82 8.94 -9.93 8.96
C VAL A 82 7.47 -10.33 8.92
N ALA A 83 6.79 -10.16 10.04
CA ALA A 83 5.35 -10.37 10.16
C ALA A 83 4.68 -9.06 10.61
N MET A 84 3.46 -8.82 10.11
CA MET A 84 2.61 -7.71 10.53
C MET A 84 1.25 -8.25 10.97
N GLU A 85 0.81 -7.85 12.15
CA GLU A 85 -0.48 -8.24 12.72
C GLU A 85 -1.33 -7.01 13.00
N THR A 86 -2.59 -7.05 12.58
CA THR A 86 -3.60 -6.08 12.99
C THR A 86 -4.22 -6.56 14.30
N ILE A 87 -3.97 -5.84 15.39
CA ILE A 87 -4.41 -6.22 16.76
C ILE A 87 -5.71 -5.53 17.21
N THR A 88 -6.24 -4.63 16.39
CA THR A 88 -7.47 -3.89 16.66
C THR A 88 -8.34 -3.80 15.43
N GLU A 89 -9.65 -3.87 15.63
CA GLU A 89 -10.65 -3.62 14.59
C GLU A 89 -11.69 -2.62 15.08
N THR A 90 -12.41 -2.01 14.14
CA THR A 90 -13.53 -1.12 14.44
C THR A 90 -14.72 -1.58 13.62
N ILE A 91 -15.77 -2.05 14.30
CA ILE A 91 -16.98 -2.58 13.68
C ILE A 91 -18.14 -1.59 13.90
N ILE A 92 -18.85 -1.25 12.82
CA ILE A 92 -20.13 -0.54 12.89
C ILE A 92 -21.24 -1.58 12.83
N THR A 93 -21.93 -1.82 13.95
CA THR A 93 -23.07 -2.74 14.00
C THR A 93 -24.36 -2.02 13.59
N GLU A 94 -25.29 -2.79 13.00
CA GLU A 94 -26.67 -2.33 12.71
C GLU A 94 -26.75 -1.06 11.84
N SER A 95 -25.71 -0.79 11.04
CA SER A 95 -25.62 0.43 10.21
C SER A 95 -25.87 1.72 11.01
N THR A 96 -25.47 1.74 12.29
CA THR A 96 -25.85 2.80 13.23
C THR A 96 -25.18 4.17 12.97
N MET A 97 -24.21 4.25 12.05
CA MET A 97 -23.43 5.46 11.79
C MET A 97 -22.96 5.55 10.34
N ILE A 98 -22.91 6.79 9.83
CA ILE A 98 -22.19 7.17 8.61
C ILE A 98 -21.09 8.17 9.02
N GLY A 99 -19.84 7.84 8.72
CA GLY A 99 -18.66 8.62 9.17
C GLY A 99 -17.59 8.83 8.11
N HIS A 100 -17.90 8.65 6.82
CA HIS A 100 -16.91 8.66 5.74
C HIS A 100 -16.36 10.07 5.38
N ASN A 101 -16.89 11.14 5.97
CA ASN A 101 -16.45 12.54 5.81
C ASN A 101 -16.12 12.95 4.34
N PRO A 102 -17.12 13.08 3.46
CA PRO A 102 -16.87 13.39 2.04
C PRO A 102 -16.28 14.79 1.88
N GLN A 103 -15.52 15.03 0.80
CA GLN A 103 -14.82 16.31 0.59
C GLN A 103 -15.75 17.47 0.21
N THR A 104 -16.87 17.20 -0.45
CA THR A 104 -17.83 18.21 -0.94
C THR A 104 -19.24 17.94 -0.40
N PRO A 105 -19.48 18.05 0.93
CA PRO A 105 -20.82 17.92 1.49
C PRO A 105 -21.70 19.09 1.01
N GLY A 106 -22.95 18.79 0.68
CA GLY A 106 -23.94 19.82 0.34
C GLY A 106 -24.46 20.53 1.60
N GLY A 107 -24.52 21.86 1.57
CA GLY A 107 -25.12 22.67 2.64
C GLY A 107 -24.35 22.67 3.97
N VAL A 108 -25.05 23.03 5.05
CA VAL A 108 -24.51 23.08 6.43
C VAL A 108 -25.66 23.01 7.44
N GLY A 109 -25.43 22.43 8.62
CA GLY A 109 -26.37 22.50 9.75
C GLY A 109 -26.52 21.18 10.51
N VAL A 110 -27.54 21.14 11.37
CA VAL A 110 -27.93 19.95 12.14
C VAL A 110 -29.42 19.71 11.96
N GLY A 111 -29.78 18.50 11.57
CA GLY A 111 -31.17 18.06 11.41
C GLY A 111 -31.44 16.80 12.23
N VAL A 112 -32.61 16.74 12.86
CA VAL A 112 -33.11 15.54 13.53
C VAL A 112 -34.43 15.15 12.88
N GLY A 113 -34.57 13.87 12.51
CA GLY A 113 -35.74 13.33 11.84
C GLY A 113 -35.74 11.81 11.78
N THR A 114 -36.82 11.24 11.24
CA THR A 114 -36.93 9.81 10.90
C THR A 114 -36.43 9.59 9.48
N THR A 115 -35.66 8.55 9.22
CA THR A 115 -35.24 8.22 7.85
C THR A 115 -36.42 7.78 7.00
N ILE A 116 -36.49 8.24 5.75
CA ILE A 116 -37.54 7.84 4.80
C ILE A 116 -36.94 7.71 3.39
N PRO A 117 -37.21 6.62 2.65
CA PRO A 117 -36.80 6.53 1.25
C PRO A 117 -37.62 7.50 0.39
N ARG A 118 -37.02 8.01 -0.69
CA ARG A 118 -37.70 8.87 -1.68
C ARG A 118 -39.10 8.38 -2.05
N ALA A 119 -39.25 7.09 -2.36
CA ALA A 119 -40.50 6.49 -2.82
C ALA A 119 -41.65 6.54 -1.79
N ALA A 120 -41.34 6.61 -0.48
CA ALA A 120 -42.34 6.65 0.58
C ALA A 120 -42.69 8.08 1.03
N GLY A 121 -41.89 9.09 0.64
CA GLY A 121 -42.11 10.47 1.06
C GLY A 121 -43.42 11.08 0.55
N ASP A 122 -43.92 10.63 -0.60
CA ASP A 122 -45.20 11.09 -1.15
C ASP A 122 -46.40 10.61 -0.30
N ALA A 123 -46.29 9.44 0.34
CA ALA A 123 -47.29 8.91 1.27
C ALA A 123 -47.21 9.54 2.67
N ALA A 124 -46.07 10.15 3.03
CA ALA A 124 -45.85 10.81 4.32
C ALA A 124 -46.40 12.25 4.38
N GLY A 125 -46.89 12.79 3.26
CA GLY A 125 -47.43 14.15 3.10
C GLY A 125 -48.64 14.53 3.98
N GLY A 126 -49.01 13.71 4.96
CA GLY A 126 -50.02 14.01 5.99
C GLY A 126 -49.45 14.28 7.39
N ALA A 127 -48.18 14.00 7.66
CA ALA A 127 -47.57 14.21 8.98
C ALA A 127 -46.82 15.55 9.05
N VAL A 128 -47.58 16.65 8.96
CA VAL A 128 -47.16 18.08 8.85
C VAL A 128 -46.18 18.56 9.94
N CYS A 129 -45.83 17.72 10.91
CA CYS A 129 -44.91 18.05 11.99
C CYS A 129 -43.92 16.93 12.37
N ARG A 130 -43.69 15.94 11.51
CA ARG A 130 -42.61 14.96 11.72
C ARG A 130 -41.39 15.41 10.91
N GLY A 131 -40.20 15.46 11.51
CA GLY A 131 -38.96 15.71 10.77
C GLY A 131 -38.52 14.44 10.03
N TRP A 132 -38.08 14.57 8.78
CA TRP A 132 -37.76 13.49 7.84
C TRP A 132 -36.36 13.58 7.19
N ILE A 133 -35.46 12.67 7.55
CA ILE A 133 -34.16 12.57 6.87
C ILE A 133 -34.36 11.73 5.60
N VAL A 134 -34.37 12.39 4.46
CA VAL A 134 -34.61 11.73 3.17
C VAL A 134 -33.39 10.94 2.72
N LEU A 135 -33.61 9.69 2.32
CA LEU A 135 -32.62 8.84 1.66
C LEU A 135 -32.90 8.82 0.16
N ILE A 136 -31.92 9.28 -0.63
CA ILE A 136 -31.96 9.33 -2.10
C ILE A 136 -30.94 8.33 -2.62
N ASP A 137 -31.39 7.39 -3.45
CA ASP A 137 -30.54 6.41 -4.12
C ASP A 137 -30.03 6.94 -5.47
N ASP A 138 -29.27 6.12 -6.18
CA ASP A 138 -28.68 6.43 -7.49
C ASP A 138 -29.64 6.18 -8.67
N ALA A 139 -30.88 5.74 -8.41
CA ALA A 139 -31.89 5.49 -9.44
C ALA A 139 -32.64 6.78 -9.84
N VAL A 140 -32.51 7.86 -9.08
CA VAL A 140 -33.21 9.13 -9.29
C VAL A 140 -32.22 10.19 -9.77
N ASP A 141 -32.58 10.91 -10.85
CA ASP A 141 -31.79 12.05 -11.31
C ASP A 141 -31.77 13.15 -10.24
N PHE A 142 -30.63 13.83 -10.08
CA PHE A 142 -30.48 14.82 -9.03
C PHE A 142 -31.45 16.00 -9.19
N LEU A 143 -31.79 16.41 -10.42
CA LEU A 143 -32.73 17.50 -10.68
C LEU A 143 -34.16 17.11 -10.27
N ASP A 144 -34.55 15.87 -10.53
CA ASP A 144 -35.84 15.33 -10.12
C ASP A 144 -35.94 15.25 -8.59
N ALA A 145 -34.86 14.84 -7.92
CA ALA A 145 -34.77 14.84 -6.47
C ALA A 145 -34.93 16.26 -5.90
N VAL A 146 -34.25 17.25 -6.50
CA VAL A 146 -34.38 18.67 -6.10
C VAL A 146 -35.81 19.17 -6.30
N TRP A 147 -36.42 18.92 -7.46
CA TRP A 147 -37.78 19.35 -7.75
C TRP A 147 -38.76 18.81 -6.70
N TRP A 148 -38.72 17.51 -6.44
CA TRP A 148 -39.58 16.90 -5.45
C TRP A 148 -39.36 17.44 -4.03
N LEU A 149 -38.10 17.60 -3.61
CA LEU A 149 -37.78 18.13 -2.29
C LEU A 149 -38.38 19.53 -2.08
N ASN A 150 -38.34 20.36 -3.12
CA ASN A 150 -38.93 21.70 -3.11
C ASN A 150 -40.46 21.63 -3.10
N GLU A 151 -41.07 20.79 -3.94
CA GLU A 151 -42.52 20.63 -3.99
C GLU A 151 -43.10 20.16 -2.64
N ALA A 152 -42.43 19.23 -1.96
CA ALA A 152 -42.87 18.78 -0.65
C ALA A 152 -42.70 19.85 0.43
N LEU A 153 -41.70 20.73 0.35
CA LEU A 153 -41.61 21.92 1.21
C LEU A 153 -42.77 22.88 0.97
N ASP A 154 -43.11 23.16 -0.29
CA ASP A 154 -44.21 24.04 -0.67
C ASP A 154 -45.57 23.50 -0.18
N ARG A 155 -45.70 22.17 -0.09
CA ARG A 155 -46.87 21.48 0.49
C ARG A 155 -46.89 21.46 2.03
N GLY A 156 -45.89 22.04 2.70
CA GLY A 156 -45.79 22.13 4.16
C GLY A 156 -45.10 20.94 4.85
N SER A 157 -44.33 20.14 4.11
CA SER A 157 -43.54 19.05 4.72
C SER A 157 -42.32 19.60 5.45
N THR A 158 -42.07 19.13 6.68
CA THR A 158 -40.84 19.48 7.40
C THR A 158 -39.76 18.41 7.18
N TRP A 159 -38.73 18.69 6.39
CA TRP A 159 -37.62 17.75 6.21
C TRP A 159 -36.80 17.55 7.50
N TRP A 160 -36.59 18.55 8.35
CA TRP A 160 -35.94 18.28 9.64
C TRP A 160 -36.29 19.33 10.68
N ARG A 161 -36.20 18.94 11.96
CA ARG A 161 -36.35 19.89 13.06
C ARG A 161 -34.98 20.47 13.43
N ARG A 162 -34.92 21.80 13.58
CA ARG A 162 -33.75 22.49 14.09
C ARG A 162 -33.63 22.21 15.59
N SER A 163 -32.50 21.65 16.02
CA SER A 163 -32.22 21.40 17.43
C SER A 163 -31.88 22.71 18.17
N LEU A 164 -32.87 23.57 18.39
CA LEU A 164 -32.80 24.65 19.36
C LEU A 164 -33.90 24.40 20.40
N LYS A 165 -33.57 24.58 21.69
CA LYS A 165 -34.44 24.34 22.87
C LYS A 165 -35.70 25.24 22.95
N ARG A 166 -36.36 25.56 21.84
CA ARG A 166 -37.66 26.24 21.83
C ARG A 166 -38.67 25.48 21.00
N THR A 167 -39.67 25.03 21.74
CA THR A 167 -40.96 24.51 21.32
C THR A 167 -41.62 25.37 20.23
N THR A 168 -42.43 24.68 19.41
CA THR A 168 -43.59 25.19 18.65
C THR A 168 -43.34 26.26 17.59
N ALA A 169 -42.91 25.83 16.40
CA ALA A 169 -43.49 26.27 15.14
C ALA A 169 -43.13 25.22 14.06
N CYS A 170 -44.14 24.53 13.53
CA CYS A 170 -44.05 24.00 12.17
C CYS A 170 -44.18 25.24 11.27
N TRP A 171 -43.17 25.49 10.44
CA TRP A 171 -43.29 26.44 9.33
C TRP A 171 -43.80 25.67 8.13
#